data_AF-A0A7M2V2S3-F1
#
_entry.id   AF-A0A7M2V2S3-F1
#
_cell.length_a   1.000
_cell.length_b   1.000
_cell.length_c   1.000
_cell.angle_alpha   90.00
_cell.angle_beta   90.00
_cell.angle_gamma   90.00
#
_symmetry.space_group_name_H-M   'P 1'
#
loop_
_entity.id
_entity.type
_entity.pdbx_description
1 polymer ?
#
loop_
_entity_poly.entity_id
_entity_poly.type
_entity_poly.pdbx_seq_one_letter_code
_entity_poly.pdbx_strand_id
1 'polypeptide(L)' 'MGNNYFSPTTVGFYISEQDRPDDALEVSPEVEAFLRKAVIWGADTFTVEGNKASVTYPPKLHEYVTAYDAPFRYPVE' A
#
# COMPACT_ATOMS: atom_id res chain seq x y z
N MET A 1 -12.63 -10.78 8.35
CA MET A 1 -11.31 -10.85 8.99
C MET A 1 -10.33 -10.32 7.97
N GLY A 2 -9.77 -9.12 8.22
CA GLY A 2 -8.91 -8.39 7.28
C GLY A 2 -7.49 -8.96 7.24
N ASN A 3 -6.69 -8.53 6.27
CA ASN A 3 -5.29 -8.94 6.17
C ASN A 3 -4.48 -7.97 7.02
N ASN A 4 -3.87 -8.45 8.10
CA ASN A 4 -3.21 -7.56 9.05
C ASN A 4 -1.79 -7.16 8.62
N TYR A 5 -1.21 -7.82 7.60
CA TYR A 5 0.18 -7.60 7.20
C TYR A 5 0.29 -7.29 5.72
N PHE A 6 1.19 -6.36 5.38
CA PHE A 6 1.53 -5.99 4.01
C PHE A 6 3.04 -6.06 3.78
N SER A 7 3.47 -6.77 2.74
CA SER A 7 4.87 -6.77 2.28
C SER A 7 5.04 -5.80 1.11
N PRO A 8 5.84 -4.73 1.27
CA PRO A 8 6.20 -3.83 0.18
C PRO A 8 6.94 -4.52 -0.97
N THR A 9 7.78 -5.53 -0.66
CA THR A 9 8.60 -6.19 -1.68
C THR A 9 7.78 -7.14 -2.55
N THR A 10 6.89 -7.93 -1.96
CA THR A 10 6.02 -8.84 -2.73
C THR A 10 4.74 -8.16 -3.22
N VAL A 11 4.45 -6.95 -2.71
CA VAL A 11 3.19 -6.23 -2.91
C VAL A 11 2.01 -7.15 -2.56
N GLY A 12 2.12 -7.81 -1.41
CA GLY A 12 1.24 -8.88 -0.95
C GLY A 12 0.62 -8.60 0.41
N PHE A 13 -0.60 -9.11 0.61
CA PHE A 13 -1.32 -8.99 1.88
C PHE A 13 -1.46 -10.36 2.55
N TYR A 14 -1.20 -10.43 3.85
CA TYR A 14 -1.14 -11.67 4.61
C TYR A 14 -1.99 -11.59 5.88
N ILE A 15 -2.60 -12.72 6.27
CA ILE A 15 -3.51 -12.81 7.43
C ILE A 15 -2.78 -13.33 8.67
N SER A 16 -1.70 -14.09 8.48
CA SER A 16 -0.98 -14.81 9.53
C SER A 16 0.49 -14.39 9.59
N GLU A 17 1.05 -14.29 10.79
CA GLU A 17 2.49 -14.08 10.98
C GLU A 17 3.35 -15.24 10.49
N GLN A 18 2.79 -16.46 10.42
CA GLN A 18 3.56 -17.64 10.02
C GLN A 18 3.77 -17.74 8.50
N ASP A 19 2.93 -17.06 7.71
CA ASP A 19 2.95 -17.11 6.25
C ASP A 19 3.53 -15.83 5.61
N ARG A 20 3.88 -14.83 6.43
CA ARG A 20 4.32 -13.52 5.95
C ARG A 20 5.82 -13.49 5.64
N PRO A 21 6.25 -12.77 4.61
CA PRO A 21 7.65 -12.42 4.40
C PRO A 21 8.23 -11.63 5.59
N ASP A 22 9.55 -11.66 5.77
CA ASP A 22 10.25 -10.90 6.83
C ASP A 22 10.00 -9.38 6.75
N ASP A 23 9.79 -8.84 5.54
CA ASP A 23 9.52 -7.41 5.31
C ASP A 23 8.05 -7.03 5.47
N ALA A 24 7.17 -7.98 5.80
CA ALA A 24 5.75 -7.70 5.97
C ALA A 24 5.50 -6.91 7.24
N LEU A 25 4.83 -5.77 7.11
CA LEU A 25 4.54 -4.83 8.18
C LEU A 25 3.09 -4.96 8.61
N GLU A 26 2.85 -4.91 9.92
CA GLU A 26 1.49 -4.84 10.46
C GLU A 26 0.84 -3.51 10.03
N VAL A 27 -0.40 -3.58 9.54
CA VAL A 27 -1.16 -2.43 9.04
C VAL A 27 -2.55 -2.38 9.66
N SER A 28 -3.05 -1.17 9.89
CA SER A 28 -4.45 -0.99 10.26
C SER A 28 -5.38 -1.27 9.08
N PRO A 29 -6.66 -1.59 9.32
CA PRO A 29 -7.64 -1.80 8.24
C PRO A 29 -7.74 -0.62 7.26
N GLU A 30 -7.60 0.61 7.74
CA GLU A 30 -7.63 1.80 6.90
C GLU A 30 -6.39 1.90 6.00
N VAL A 31 -5.20 1.59 6.53
CA VAL A 31 -3.96 1.53 5.76
C VAL A 31 -4.03 0.38 4.74
N GLU A 32 -4.55 -0.77 5.12
CA GLU A 32 -4.79 -1.90 4.21
C GLU A 32 -5.68 -1.48 3.02
N ALA A 33 -6.80 -0.81 3.30
CA ALA A 33 -7.72 -0.32 2.27
C ALA A 33 -7.05 0.69 1.33
N PHE A 34 -6.23 1.59 1.87
CA PHE A 34 -5.43 2.54 1.08
C PHE A 34 -4.43 1.81 0.16
N LEU A 35 -3.65 0.88 0.72
CA LEU A 35 -2.63 0.13 -0.01
C LEU A 35 -3.26 -0.71 -1.13
N ARG A 36 -4.39 -1.38 -0.87
CA ARG A 36 -5.13 -2.13 -1.89
C ARG A 36 -5.53 -1.23 -3.06
N LYS A 37 -6.02 -0.03 -2.77
CA LYS A 37 -6.36 0.95 -3.81
C LYS A 37 -5.10 1.33 -4.59
N ALA A 38 -4.01 1.73 -3.92
CA ALA A 38 -2.75 2.10 -4.57
C ALA A 38 -2.18 1.00 -5.48
N VAL A 39 -2.28 -0.27 -5.07
CA VAL A 39 -1.87 -1.43 -5.89
C VAL A 39 -2.70 -1.52 -7.17
N ILE A 40 -4.02 -1.32 -7.11
CA ILE A 40 -4.90 -1.30 -8.29
C ILE A 40 -4.51 -0.17 -9.26
N TRP A 41 -4.06 0.97 -8.72
CA TRP A 41 -3.55 2.11 -9.50
C TRP A 41 -2.14 1.87 -10.08
N GLY A 42 -1.48 0.77 -9.71
CA GLY A 42 -0.15 0.42 -10.21
C GLY A 42 0.99 1.14 -9.50
N ALA A 43 0.83 1.46 -8.21
CA ALA A 43 1.93 1.92 -7.37
C ALA A 43 3.08 0.90 -7.36
N ASP A 44 4.32 1.39 -7.37
CA ASP A 44 5.52 0.55 -7.44
C ASP A 44 6.42 0.65 -6.20
N THR A 45 6.33 1.76 -5.46
CA THR A 45 7.02 1.91 -4.18
C THR A 45 6.01 2.16 -3.07
N PHE A 46 6.20 1.48 -1.94
CA PHE A 46 5.32 1.56 -0.78
C PHE A 46 6.16 1.81 0.47
N THR A 47 5.82 2.85 1.23
CA THR A 47 6.39 3.13 2.55
C THR A 47 5.28 3.07 3.57
N VAL A 48 5.44 2.25 4.61
CA VAL A 48 4.44 2.01 5.64
C VAL A 48 5.06 2.25 7.01
N GLU A 49 4.40 3.06 7.82
CA GLU A 49 4.84 3.43 9.16
C GLU A 49 3.64 3.35 10.12
N GLY A 50 3.35 2.15 10.60
CA GLY A 50 2.23 1.88 11.51
C GLY A 50 0.88 2.24 10.90
N ASN A 51 0.31 3.38 11.31
CA ASN A 51 -0.99 3.87 10.84
C ASN A 51 -0.91 4.85 9.65
N LYS A 52 0.28 5.00 9.07
CA LYS A 52 0.52 5.85 7.90
C LYS A 52 1.11 5.04 6.75
N ALA A 53 0.78 5.46 5.54
CA ALA A 53 1.40 4.91 4.35
C ALA A 53 1.57 5.98 3.26
N SER A 54 2.62 5.85 2.47
CA SER A 54 2.82 6.64 1.25
C SER A 54 3.24 5.72 0.12
N VAL A 55 2.85 6.10 -1.10
CA VAL A 55 3.16 5.35 -2.31
C VAL A 55 3.66 6.27 -3.40
N THR A 56 4.49 5.74 -4.27
CA THR A 56 4.82 6.38 -5.54
C THR A 56 4.35 5.52 -6.70
N TYR A 57 4.15 6.17 -7.83
CA TYR A 57 3.76 5.54 -9.08
C TYR A 57 4.90 5.65 -10.08
N PRO A 58 5.02 4.69 -11.00
CA PRO A 58 6.05 4.74 -12.02
C PRO A 58 5.81 5.95 -12.93
N PRO A 59 6.87 6.58 -13.49
CA PRO A 59 6.75 7.81 -14.28
C PRO A 59 5.77 7.72 -15.46
N LYS A 60 5.65 6.53 -16.07
CA LYS A 60 4.72 6.24 -17.16
C LYS A 60 3.23 6.40 -16.77
N LEU A 61 2.92 6.36 -15.47
CA LEU A 61 1.56 6.53 -14.95
C LEU A 61 1.31 7.94 -14.40
N HIS A 62 2.32 8.81 -14.27
CA HIS A 62 2.17 10.14 -13.64
C HIS A 62 0.99 10.96 -14.18
N GLU A 63 0.87 11.08 -15.50
CA GLU A 63 -0.25 11.82 -16.11
C GLU A 63 -1.61 11.21 -15.75
N TYR A 64 -1.71 9.87 -15.79
CA TYR A 64 -2.92 9.13 -15.44
C TYR A 64 -3.26 9.30 -13.95
N VAL A 65 -2.30 9.09 -13.05
CA VAL A 65 -2.56 9.15 -11.61
C VAL A 65 -2.88 10.56 -11.13
N THR A 66 -2.31 11.60 -11.77
CA THR A 66 -2.65 12.99 -11.49
C THR A 66 -4.01 13.37 -12.07
N ALA A 67 -4.34 12.95 -13.30
CA ALA A 67 -5.61 13.29 -13.93
C ALA A 67 -6.83 12.69 -13.21
N TYR A 68 -6.66 11.55 -12.54
CA TYR A 68 -7.75 10.80 -11.90
C TYR A 68 -7.65 10.73 -10.37
N ASP A 69 -6.84 11.58 -9.73
CA ASP A 69 -6.73 11.69 -8.27
C ASP A 69 -6.42 10.33 -7.59
N ALA A 70 -5.35 9.67 -8.05
CA ALA A 70 -4.91 8.43 -7.45
C ALA A 70 -4.42 8.65 -6.01
N PRO A 71 -4.51 7.64 -5.13
CA PRO A 71 -4.07 7.80 -3.73
C PRO A 71 -2.53 7.82 -3.62
N PHE A 72 -1.95 8.86 -3.02
CA PHE A 72 -0.49 8.95 -2.80
C PHE A 72 -0.07 8.75 -1.35
N ARG A 73 -0.95 9.10 -0.40
CA ARG A 73 -0.66 9.01 1.04
C ARG A 73 -1.92 8.77 1.86
N TYR A 74 -1.73 8.15 3.02
CA TYR A 74 -2.71 8.01 4.07
C TYR A 74 -2.08 8.29 5.45
N PRO A 75 -2.74 9.05 6.34
CA PRO A 75 -3.95 9.84 6.07
C PRO A 75 -3.67 10.94 5.03
N VAL A 76 -4.73 11.45 4.40
CA VAL A 76 -4.63 12.62 3.52
C VAL A 76 -4.55 13.84 4.41
N GLU A 77 -3.34 14.32 4.69
CA GLU A 77 -3.12 15.63 5.33
C GLU A 77 -3.55 16.79 4.43
#